data_AF-A0A7X6TM46-F1
#
_entry.id   AF-A0A7X6TM46-F1
#
_cell.length_a   1.000
_cell.length_b   1.000
_cell.length_c   1.000
_cell.angle_alpha   90.00
_cell.angle_beta   90.00
_cell.angle_gamma   90.00
#
_symmetry.space_group_name_H-M   'P 1'
#
loop_
_entity.id
_entity.type
_entity.pdbx_description
1 polymer ?
#
loop_
_entity_poly.entity_id
_entity_poly.type
_entity_poly.pdbx_seq_one_letter_code
_entity_poly.pdbx_strand_id
1 'polypeptide(L)'
;MSSSERDKANSKPEQKNSNPEIEGYETMIRGVLPPDQLSNHREYDPKSDSLLRDLNPEQLEAVTHEGSPLLILAGAGSGKTRVITHRISWLVLRKGVDPGRILAITFTNKAANEMKERVSQQIGLPARAVWVGTFHAMMLRILRLHAQYLGYDKSFTILDSDDQKRVIKDSMNKAGVSDK
;
A
#
# COMPACT_ATOMS: atom_id res chain seq x y z
N MET A 1 -55.38 -0.90 18.49
CA MET A 1 -54.21 -0.10 18.05
C MET A 1 -53.06 -0.48 18.98
N SER A 2 -52.31 -1.53 18.64
CA SER A 2 -51.03 -1.51 17.91
C SER A 2 -49.85 -1.46 18.89
N SER A 3 -49.25 -2.63 19.11
CA SER A 3 -47.97 -2.83 19.79
C SER A 3 -46.82 -2.92 18.77
N SER A 4 -46.99 -2.40 17.55
CA SER A 4 -46.07 -2.61 16.42
C SER A 4 -45.57 -1.32 15.74
N GLU A 5 -45.60 -0.16 16.41
CA GLU A 5 -45.27 1.14 15.78
C GLU A 5 -44.22 1.97 16.53
N ARG A 6 -43.23 1.35 17.18
CA ARG A 6 -42.14 2.11 17.85
C ARG A 6 -40.70 1.75 17.48
N ASP A 7 -40.47 1.14 16.32
CA ASP A 7 -39.10 0.87 15.82
C ASP A 7 -38.83 1.41 14.40
N LYS A 8 -39.28 2.64 14.11
CA LYS A 8 -38.86 3.38 12.92
C LYS A 8 -38.65 4.85 13.24
N ALA A 9 -37.45 5.20 13.71
CA ALA A 9 -36.80 6.50 13.46
C ALA A 9 -35.54 6.65 14.33
N ASN A 10 -34.40 6.07 13.92
CA ASN A 10 -33.10 6.73 14.13
C ASN A 10 -31.96 6.11 13.29
N SER A 11 -32.09 6.11 11.96
CA SER A 11 -30.93 5.94 11.08
C SER A 11 -30.49 7.33 10.61
N LYS A 12 -29.58 7.97 11.35
CA LYS A 12 -28.88 9.15 10.84
C LYS A 12 -28.15 8.75 9.54
N PRO A 13 -28.20 9.56 8.47
CA PRO A 13 -27.43 9.28 7.28
C PRO A 13 -25.95 9.35 7.63
N GLU A 14 -25.20 8.27 7.33
CA GLU A 14 -23.74 8.27 7.33
C GLU A 14 -23.27 9.40 6.40
N GLN A 15 -22.74 10.47 7.00
CA GLN A 15 -21.99 11.47 6.25
C GLN A 15 -20.73 10.78 5.73
N LYS A 16 -20.72 10.47 4.43
CA LYS A 16 -19.50 10.18 3.69
C LYS A 16 -18.54 11.36 3.90
N ASN A 17 -17.55 11.18 4.77
CA ASN A 17 -16.38 12.04 4.80
C ASN A 17 -15.58 11.78 3.51
N SER A 18 -15.99 12.41 2.40
CA SER A 18 -15.17 12.46 1.19
C SER A 18 -14.01 13.42 1.47
N ASN A 19 -12.80 12.86 1.57
CA ASN A 19 -11.58 13.66 1.54
C ASN A 19 -11.44 14.22 0.11
N PRO A 20 -11.44 15.55 -0.10
CA PRO A 20 -11.43 16.15 -1.44
C PRO A 20 -10.17 15.80 -2.26
N GLU A 21 -9.08 15.38 -1.62
CA GLU A 21 -7.92 14.82 -2.35
C GLU A 21 -8.21 13.45 -2.99
N ILE A 22 -9.12 12.64 -2.42
CA ILE A 22 -9.47 11.29 -2.91
C ILE A 22 -10.42 11.38 -4.13
N GLU A 23 -11.29 12.38 -4.14
CA GLU A 23 -12.29 12.58 -5.21
C GLU A 23 -11.64 12.93 -6.58
N GLY A 24 -10.50 13.63 -6.54
CA GLY A 24 -9.67 13.89 -7.72
C GLY A 24 -9.03 12.62 -8.30
N TYR A 25 -8.68 11.65 -7.45
CA TYR A 25 -8.16 10.34 -7.90
C TYR A 25 -9.26 9.44 -8.45
N GLU A 26 -10.46 9.43 -7.84
CA GLU A 26 -11.61 8.71 -8.39
C GLU A 26 -11.97 9.20 -9.79
N THR A 27 -11.92 10.51 -10.04
CA THR A 27 -12.22 11.10 -11.35
C THR A 27 -11.18 10.71 -12.40
N MET A 28 -9.89 10.62 -12.04
CA MET A 28 -8.83 10.13 -12.94
C MET A 28 -8.89 8.62 -13.20
N ILE A 29 -9.27 7.81 -12.20
CA ILE A 29 -9.39 6.34 -12.34
C ILE A 29 -10.61 5.97 -13.17
N ARG A 30 -11.72 6.72 -13.11
CA ARG A 30 -12.93 6.50 -13.93
C ARG A 30 -12.72 6.61 -15.44
N GLY A 31 -11.59 7.16 -15.91
CA GLY A 31 -11.21 7.16 -17.32
C GLY A 31 -10.72 5.81 -17.84
N VAL A 32 -10.49 4.82 -16.97
CA VAL A 32 -10.02 3.48 -17.37
C VAL A 32 -11.11 2.46 -17.07
N LEU A 33 -11.69 1.91 -18.15
CA LEU A 33 -12.74 0.89 -18.06
C LEU A 33 -12.23 -0.35 -17.30
N PRO A 34 -12.97 -0.85 -16.30
CA PRO A 34 -12.64 -2.12 -15.65
C PRO A 34 -12.91 -3.29 -16.62
N PRO A 35 -12.25 -4.45 -16.46
CA PRO A 35 -12.19 -5.47 -17.49
C PRO A 35 -13.52 -6.18 -17.72
N ASP A 36 -14.37 -6.20 -16.70
CA ASP A 36 -15.76 -6.67 -16.73
C ASP A 36 -16.68 -5.79 -17.59
N GLN A 37 -16.27 -4.55 -17.88
CA GLN A 37 -16.97 -3.63 -18.79
C GLN A 37 -16.38 -3.60 -20.21
N LEU A 38 -15.44 -4.48 -20.54
CA LEU A 38 -14.94 -4.70 -21.90
C LEU A 38 -15.82 -5.69 -22.70
N SER A 39 -17.13 -5.75 -22.42
CA SER A 39 -18.07 -6.77 -22.93
C SER A 39 -18.45 -6.66 -24.41
N ASN A 40 -17.66 -5.97 -25.23
CA ASN A 40 -17.66 -6.19 -26.68
C ASN A 40 -16.49 -7.12 -27.01
N HIS A 41 -16.80 -8.35 -27.46
CA HIS A 41 -15.89 -9.45 -27.83
C HIS A 41 -14.74 -9.09 -28.79
N ARG A 42 -13.80 -8.24 -28.36
CA ARG A 42 -12.42 -8.26 -28.81
C ARG A 42 -11.65 -8.96 -27.69
N GLU A 43 -11.10 -10.12 -28.03
CA GLU A 43 -10.16 -10.85 -27.18
C GLU A 43 -9.12 -9.83 -26.65
N TYR A 44 -9.04 -9.66 -25.32
CA TYR A 44 -8.07 -8.76 -24.72
C TYR A 44 -6.68 -9.26 -25.09
N ASP A 45 -5.98 -8.56 -25.99
CA ASP A 45 -4.61 -8.87 -26.36
C ASP A 45 -3.64 -8.17 -25.39
N PRO A 46 -2.95 -8.88 -24.50
CA PRO A 46 -1.99 -8.29 -23.58
C PRO A 46 -0.87 -7.53 -24.29
N LYS A 47 -0.55 -7.84 -25.55
CA LYS A 47 0.48 -7.13 -26.33
C LYS A 47 0.03 -5.73 -26.78
N SER A 48 -1.28 -5.48 -26.80
CA SER A 48 -1.84 -4.16 -27.09
C SER A 48 -1.81 -3.22 -25.86
N ASP A 49 -1.64 -3.78 -24.65
CA ASP A 49 -1.53 -3.03 -23.41
C ASP A 49 -0.08 -2.56 -23.20
N SER A 50 0.14 -1.24 -23.19
CA SER A 50 1.46 -0.65 -22.99
C SER A 50 2.12 -1.06 -21.67
N LEU A 51 1.33 -1.44 -20.65
CA LEU A 51 1.86 -1.92 -19.38
C LEU A 51 2.39 -3.36 -19.47
N LEU A 52 1.83 -4.19 -20.34
CA LEU A 52 2.11 -5.64 -20.40
C LEU A 52 2.97 -6.05 -21.60
N ARG A 53 3.02 -5.23 -22.64
CA ARG A 53 3.66 -5.53 -23.93
C ARG A 53 5.07 -6.11 -23.85
N ASP A 54 5.88 -5.61 -22.93
CA ASP A 54 7.31 -5.94 -22.84
C ASP A 54 7.61 -7.02 -21.77
N LEU A 55 6.60 -7.71 -21.27
CA LEU A 55 6.73 -8.82 -20.31
C LEU A 55 6.88 -10.14 -21.06
N ASN A 56 7.74 -11.03 -20.56
CA ASN A 56 7.76 -12.43 -21.01
C ASN A 56 6.53 -13.18 -20.46
N PRO A 57 6.22 -14.40 -20.92
CA PRO A 57 5.05 -15.14 -20.50
C PRO A 57 4.94 -15.33 -18.97
N GLU A 58 6.03 -15.66 -18.29
CA GLU A 58 6.04 -15.89 -16.84
C GLU A 58 5.85 -14.60 -16.04
N GLN A 59 6.42 -13.48 -16.51
CA GLN A 59 6.21 -12.16 -15.92
C GLN A 59 4.78 -11.68 -16.14
N LEU A 60 4.23 -11.92 -17.33
CA LEU A 60 2.84 -11.59 -17.66
C LEU A 60 1.89 -12.32 -16.73
N GLU A 61 2.03 -13.64 -16.60
CA GLU A 61 1.26 -14.47 -15.69
C GLU A 61 1.36 -13.95 -14.25
N ALA A 62 2.57 -13.67 -13.77
CA ALA A 62 2.76 -13.14 -12.42
C ALA A 62 2.13 -11.74 -12.21
N VAL A 63 2.14 -10.87 -13.23
CA VAL A 63 1.52 -9.54 -13.17
C VAL A 63 0.01 -9.62 -13.18
N THR A 64 -0.57 -10.49 -14.02
CA THR A 64 -2.03 -10.61 -14.19
C THR A 64 -2.67 -11.62 -13.24
N HIS A 65 -1.89 -12.37 -12.45
CA HIS A 65 -2.40 -13.37 -11.52
C HIS A 65 -3.48 -12.82 -10.58
N GLU A 66 -4.55 -13.59 -10.39
CA GLU A 66 -5.73 -13.25 -9.59
C GLU A 66 -6.04 -14.34 -8.56
N GLY A 67 -6.75 -13.97 -7.50
CA GLY A 67 -7.22 -14.93 -6.50
C GLY A 67 -6.17 -15.29 -5.45
N SER A 68 -5.68 -16.52 -5.46
CA SER A 68 -4.92 -17.14 -4.36
C SER A 68 -3.56 -16.48 -4.12
N PRO A 69 -2.93 -16.73 -2.94
CA PRO A 69 -1.55 -16.32 -2.69
C PRO A 69 -0.60 -16.80 -3.80
N LEU A 70 0.33 -15.92 -4.20
CA LEU A 70 1.32 -16.18 -5.25
C LEU A 70 2.74 -16.09 -4.68
N LEU A 71 3.54 -17.14 -4.91
CA LEU A 71 4.97 -17.15 -4.64
C LEU A 71 5.75 -17.10 -5.96
N ILE A 72 6.62 -16.11 -6.13
CA ILE A 72 7.45 -15.96 -7.32
C ILE A 72 8.89 -16.33 -6.96
N LEU A 73 9.38 -17.45 -7.50
CA LEU A 73 10.77 -17.87 -7.40
C LEU A 73 11.55 -17.29 -8.58
N ALA A 74 12.57 -16.48 -8.30
CA ALA A 74 13.20 -15.67 -9.32
C ALA A 74 14.70 -15.46 -9.08
N GLY A 75 15.50 -15.86 -10.07
CA GLY A 75 16.97 -15.70 -10.08
C GLY A 75 17.42 -14.24 -10.24
N ALA A 76 18.72 -13.99 -10.10
CA ALA A 76 19.29 -12.68 -10.39
C ALA A 76 18.97 -12.27 -11.85
N GLY A 77 18.68 -10.99 -12.08
CA GLY A 77 18.38 -10.47 -13.43
C GLY A 77 17.01 -10.83 -14.01
N SER A 78 16.19 -11.67 -13.37
CA SER A 78 14.89 -12.13 -13.92
C SER A 78 13.77 -11.07 -13.93
N GLY A 79 14.05 -9.84 -13.50
CA GLY A 79 13.07 -8.76 -13.49
C GLY A 79 12.10 -8.75 -12.29
N LYS A 80 12.44 -9.35 -11.13
CA LYS A 80 11.60 -9.34 -9.90
C LYS A 80 10.94 -7.99 -9.60
N THR A 81 11.75 -6.93 -9.52
CA THR A 81 11.26 -5.58 -9.25
C THR A 81 10.32 -5.08 -10.33
N ARG A 82 10.59 -5.43 -11.59
CA ARG A 82 9.72 -5.10 -12.73
C ARG A 82 8.37 -5.78 -12.58
N VAL A 83 8.33 -7.08 -12.26
CA VAL A 83 7.07 -7.80 -12.02
C VAL A 83 6.26 -7.16 -10.89
N ILE A 84 6.88 -6.86 -9.75
CA ILE A 84 6.17 -6.25 -8.61
C ILE A 84 5.59 -4.88 -8.99
N THR A 85 6.37 -4.03 -9.65
CA THR A 85 5.91 -2.68 -10.05
C THR A 85 4.81 -2.73 -11.09
N HIS A 86 4.94 -3.58 -12.11
CA HIS A 86 3.88 -3.80 -13.11
C HIS A 86 2.63 -4.39 -12.49
N ARG A 87 2.75 -5.31 -11.52
CA ARG A 87 1.59 -5.88 -10.81
C ARG A 87 0.82 -4.83 -10.03
N ILE A 88 1.51 -3.94 -9.31
CA ILE A 88 0.86 -2.83 -8.60
C ILE A 88 0.13 -1.93 -9.61
N SER A 89 0.80 -1.54 -10.68
CA SER A 89 0.22 -0.69 -11.73
C SER A 89 -0.96 -1.37 -12.45
N TRP A 90 -0.90 -2.68 -12.65
CA TRP A 90 -2.00 -3.48 -13.22
C TRP A 90 -3.23 -3.46 -12.32
N LEU A 91 -3.04 -3.70 -11.02
CA LEU A 91 -4.12 -3.65 -10.03
C LEU A 91 -4.79 -2.26 -10.01
N VAL A 92 -4.00 -1.19 -10.04
CA VAL A 92 -4.53 0.18 -10.02
C VAL A 92 -5.24 0.52 -11.33
N LEU A 93 -4.52 0.44 -12.46
CA LEU A 93 -5.00 0.98 -13.72
C LEU A 93 -6.03 0.10 -14.40
N ARG A 94 -5.97 -1.22 -14.20
CA ARG A 94 -6.79 -2.17 -14.97
C ARG A 94 -7.79 -2.90 -14.10
N LYS A 95 -7.51 -3.09 -12.81
CA LYS A 95 -8.47 -3.65 -11.85
C LYS A 95 -9.18 -2.60 -11.00
N GLY A 96 -8.85 -1.32 -11.16
CA GLY A 96 -9.48 -0.22 -10.41
C GLY A 96 -9.24 -0.29 -8.90
N VAL A 97 -8.16 -0.96 -8.46
CA VAL A 97 -7.82 -1.05 -7.05
C VAL A 97 -7.30 0.29 -6.57
N ASP A 98 -7.90 0.83 -5.51
CA ASP A 98 -7.39 2.02 -4.83
C ASP A 98 -5.91 1.81 -4.40
N PRO A 99 -4.96 2.65 -4.84
CA PRO A 99 -3.56 2.57 -4.45
C PRO A 99 -3.34 2.54 -2.93
N GLY A 100 -4.23 3.17 -2.15
CA GLY A 100 -4.20 3.14 -0.68
C GLY A 100 -4.44 1.77 -0.07
N ARG A 101 -4.97 0.82 -0.85
CA ARG A 101 -5.24 -0.57 -0.44
C ARG A 101 -4.14 -1.56 -0.83
N ILE A 102 -3.05 -1.09 -1.45
CA ILE A 102 -1.93 -1.92 -1.90
C ILE A 102 -0.69 -1.61 -1.05
N LEU A 103 -0.18 -2.61 -0.34
CA LEU A 103 1.04 -2.52 0.46
C LEU A 103 2.19 -3.28 -0.21
N ALA A 104 3.29 -2.60 -0.47
CA ALA A 104 4.53 -3.19 -0.96
C ALA A 104 5.69 -2.93 0.01
N ILE A 105 6.33 -4.00 0.47
CA ILE A 105 7.42 -3.94 1.45
C ILE A 105 8.72 -4.45 0.83
N THR A 106 9.83 -3.77 1.13
CA THR A 106 11.18 -4.21 0.76
C THR A 106 12.17 -4.00 1.92
N PHE A 107 13.38 -4.52 1.78
CA PHE A 107 14.39 -4.50 2.85
C PHE A 107 15.16 -3.18 2.95
N THR A 108 15.35 -2.46 1.85
CA THR A 108 16.17 -1.25 1.83
C THR A 108 15.36 -0.02 1.44
N ASN A 109 15.73 1.14 2.01
CA ASN A 109 15.11 2.42 1.65
C ASN A 109 15.32 2.76 0.18
N LYS A 110 16.49 2.43 -0.38
CA LYS A 110 16.79 2.63 -1.80
C LYS A 110 15.82 1.88 -2.70
N ALA A 111 15.64 0.57 -2.47
CA ALA A 111 14.69 -0.22 -3.25
C ALA A 111 13.25 0.26 -3.07
N ALA A 112 12.88 0.71 -1.87
CA ALA A 112 11.55 1.25 -1.60
C ALA A 112 11.31 2.51 -2.41
N ASN A 113 12.26 3.45 -2.41
CA ASN A 113 12.16 4.70 -3.15
C ASN A 113 12.12 4.47 -4.67
N GLU A 114 13.01 3.63 -5.21
CA GLU A 114 13.04 3.29 -6.64
C GLU A 114 11.71 2.62 -7.08
N MET A 115 11.19 1.69 -6.29
CA MET A 115 9.91 1.03 -6.57
C MET A 115 8.75 2.02 -6.52
N LYS A 116 8.73 2.89 -5.50
CA LYS A 116 7.70 3.90 -5.28
C LYS A 116 7.63 4.90 -6.44
N GLU A 117 8.79 5.40 -6.87
CA GLU A 117 8.89 6.32 -7.99
C GLU A 117 8.46 5.67 -9.30
N ARG A 118 8.89 4.43 -9.54
CA ARG A 118 8.48 3.68 -10.74
C ARG A 118 6.96 3.48 -10.80
N VAL A 119 6.34 3.02 -9.71
CA VAL A 119 4.88 2.84 -9.66
C VAL A 119 4.16 4.17 -9.87
N SER A 120 4.59 5.21 -9.15
CA SER A 120 4.03 6.57 -9.25
C SER A 120 4.03 7.09 -10.69
N GLN A 121 5.14 6.91 -11.40
CA GLN A 121 5.26 7.27 -12.82
C GLN A 121 4.34 6.43 -13.71
N GLN A 122 4.24 5.11 -13.47
CA GLN A 122 3.39 4.22 -14.26
C GLN A 122 1.90 4.53 -14.12
N ILE A 123 1.45 4.86 -12.90
CA ILE A 123 0.02 5.10 -12.63
C ILE A 123 -0.38 6.58 -12.78
N GLY A 124 0.57 7.49 -12.99
CA GLY A 124 0.32 8.92 -13.12
C GLY A 124 -0.15 9.60 -11.83
N LEU A 125 0.09 9.00 -10.66
CA LEU A 125 -0.31 9.55 -9.35
C LEU A 125 0.91 9.92 -8.51
N PRO A 126 0.80 10.90 -7.60
CA PRO A 126 1.89 11.26 -6.70
C PRO A 126 2.37 10.08 -5.86
N ALA A 127 3.69 10.00 -5.63
CA ALA A 127 4.30 8.95 -4.81
C ALA A 127 3.68 8.80 -3.41
N ARG A 128 3.12 9.88 -2.83
CA ARG A 128 2.42 9.82 -1.53
C ARG A 128 1.16 8.95 -1.52
N ALA A 129 0.55 8.70 -2.68
CA ALA A 129 -0.66 7.89 -2.81
C ALA A 129 -0.40 6.39 -2.65
N VAL A 130 0.83 5.93 -2.88
CA VAL A 130 1.20 4.51 -2.83
C VAL A 130 1.87 4.12 -1.51
N TRP A 131 1.50 2.97 -0.96
CA TRP A 131 2.11 2.41 0.25
C TRP A 131 3.27 1.46 -0.12
N VAL A 132 4.39 2.07 -0.50
CA VAL A 132 5.65 1.38 -0.76
C VAL A 132 6.69 1.83 0.27
N GLY A 133 7.33 0.90 0.97
CA GLY A 133 8.27 1.21 2.04
C GLY A 133 9.09 0.04 2.55
N THR A 134 9.92 0.30 3.55
CA THR A 134 10.52 -0.76 4.37
C THR A 134 9.57 -1.16 5.49
N PHE A 135 9.81 -2.31 6.13
CA PHE A 135 9.08 -2.72 7.33
C PHE A 135 9.07 -1.60 8.38
N HIS A 136 10.24 -1.05 8.70
CA HIS A 136 10.37 0.04 9.67
C HIS A 136 9.56 1.28 9.28
N ALA A 137 9.66 1.73 8.03
CA ALA A 137 8.93 2.92 7.57
C ALA A 137 7.41 2.72 7.63
N MET A 138 6.93 1.53 7.25
CA MET A 138 5.50 1.22 7.24
C MET A 138 4.94 1.06 8.65
N MET A 139 5.65 0.36 9.54
CA MET A 139 5.23 0.23 10.94
C MET A 139 5.28 1.57 11.67
N LEU A 140 6.31 2.39 11.41
CA LEU A 140 6.36 3.75 11.94
C LEU A 140 5.15 4.57 11.47
N ARG A 141 4.81 4.55 10.17
CA ARG A 141 3.63 5.24 9.65
C ARG A 141 2.35 4.80 10.35
N ILE A 142 2.15 3.50 10.55
CA ILE A 142 1.00 2.93 11.26
C ILE A 142 0.97 3.40 12.72
N LEU A 143 2.10 3.30 13.43
CA LEU A 143 2.19 3.74 14.82
C LEU A 143 1.91 5.25 14.95
N ARG A 144 2.43 6.07 14.05
CA ARG A 144 2.16 7.52 14.03
C ARG A 144 0.68 7.84 13.81
N LEU A 145 0.00 7.08 12.95
CA LEU A 145 -1.44 7.25 12.70
C LEU A 145 -2.29 6.85 13.92
N HIS A 146 -1.86 5.81 14.65
CA HIS A 146 -2.65 5.17 15.70
C HIS A 146 -2.09 5.33 17.13
N ALA A 147 -1.09 6.20 17.33
CA ALA A 147 -0.37 6.35 18.61
C ALA A 147 -1.30 6.60 19.81
N GLN A 148 -2.36 7.38 19.60
CA GLN A 148 -3.34 7.73 20.62
C GLN A 148 -4.03 6.51 21.27
N TYR A 149 -4.19 5.41 20.53
CA TYR A 149 -4.79 4.18 21.06
C TYR A 149 -3.89 3.45 22.06
N LEU A 150 -2.61 3.78 22.06
CA LEU A 150 -1.59 3.24 22.95
C LEU A 150 -1.21 4.24 24.06
N GLY A 151 -1.88 5.39 24.14
CA GLY A 151 -1.53 6.45 25.09
C GLY A 151 -0.26 7.23 24.74
N TYR A 152 0.24 7.10 23.50
CA TYR A 152 1.42 7.84 23.04
C TYR A 152 1.02 9.06 22.20
N ASP A 153 1.82 10.12 22.28
CA ASP A 153 1.74 11.23 21.34
C ASP A 153 2.27 10.81 19.96
N LYS A 154 1.68 11.35 18.88
CA LYS A 154 2.10 11.05 17.51
C LYS A 154 3.53 11.48 17.21
N SER A 155 4.18 12.27 18.05
CA SER A 155 5.57 12.73 17.92
C SER A 155 6.58 11.97 18.80
N PHE A 156 6.23 10.79 19.34
CA PHE A 156 7.16 9.89 20.06
C PHE A 156 8.55 9.74 19.40
N THR A 157 9.63 9.69 20.18
CA THR A 157 10.99 9.57 19.63
C THR A 157 11.32 8.12 19.27
N ILE A 158 12.00 7.91 18.15
CA ILE A 158 12.63 6.62 17.84
C ILE A 158 14.06 6.66 18.38
N LEU A 159 14.37 5.78 19.32
CA LEU A 159 15.72 5.69 19.89
C LEU A 159 16.65 5.00 18.90
N ASP A 160 17.74 5.67 18.54
CA ASP A 160 18.83 5.03 17.82
C ASP A 160 19.68 4.16 18.76
N SER A 161 20.71 3.51 18.20
CA SER A 161 21.57 2.62 18.96
C SER A 161 22.34 3.32 20.09
N ASP A 162 22.65 4.61 19.94
CA ASP A 162 23.40 5.34 20.95
C ASP A 162 22.49 5.88 22.05
N ASP A 163 21.28 6.32 21.70
CA ASP A 163 20.21 6.60 22.66
C ASP A 163 19.90 5.38 23.52
N GLN A 164 19.76 4.20 22.90
CA GLN A 164 19.51 2.95 23.60
C GLN A 164 20.62 2.63 24.60
N LYS A 165 21.90 2.76 24.21
CA LYS A 165 23.04 2.54 25.12
C LYS A 165 23.01 3.51 26.31
N ARG A 166 22.68 4.78 26.08
CA ARG A 166 22.57 5.78 27.16
C ARG A 166 21.48 5.39 28.14
N VAL A 167 20.29 5.03 27.66
CA VAL A 167 19.16 4.60 28.50
C VAL A 167 19.53 3.37 29.32
N ILE A 168 20.21 2.39 28.71
CA ILE A 168 20.66 1.17 29.42
C ILE A 168 21.67 1.54 30.52
N LYS A 169 22.68 2.35 30.21
CA LYS A 169 23.71 2.76 31.17
C LYS A 169 23.13 3.53 32.35
N ASP A 170 22.23 4.47 32.07
CA ASP A 170 21.52 5.23 33.11
C ASP A 170 20.66 4.32 33.99
N SER A 171 20.05 3.29 33.42
CA SER A 171 19.26 2.30 34.16
C SER A 171 20.14 1.41 35.03
N MET A 172 21.29 0.96 34.53
CA MET A 172 22.28 0.17 35.29
C MET A 172 22.83 0.95 36.49
N ASN A 173 23.20 2.22 36.27
CA ASN A 173 23.67 3.10 37.33
C ASN A 173 22.62 3.28 38.44
N LYS A 174 21.35 3.50 38.07
CA LYS A 174 20.23 3.60 39.04
C LYS A 174 20.00 2.30 39.81
N ALA A 175 20.24 1.15 39.19
CA ALA A 175 20.11 -0.16 39.82
C ALA A 175 21.34 -0.58 40.63
N GLY A 176 22.42 0.22 40.64
CA GLY A 176 23.67 -0.11 41.32
C GLY A 176 24.47 -1.24 40.64
N VAL A 177 24.18 -1.53 39.36
CA VAL A 177 24.88 -2.54 38.57
C VAL A 177 26.10 -1.89 37.92
N SER A 178 27.30 -2.38 38.24
CA SER A 178 28.56 -1.90 37.67
C SER A 178 28.76 -2.41 36.25
N ASP A 179 29.25 -1.54 35.37
CA ASP A 179 29.61 -1.80 33.95
C ASP A 179 30.97 -2.52 33.82
N LYS A 180 31.37 -3.31 34.83
CA LYS A 180 32.66 -4.02 34.88
C LYS A 180 32.50 -5.50 34.54
#